data_AF-A0A452Z612-F1
#
_entry.id   AF-A0A452Z612-F1
#
_cell.length_a   1.000
_cell.length_b   1.000
_cell.length_c   1.000
_cell.angle_alpha   90.00
_cell.angle_beta   90.00
_cell.angle_gamma   90.00
#
_symmetry.space_group_name_H-M   'P 1'
#
loop_
_entity.id
_entity.type
_entity.pdbx_description
1 polymer ?
#
loop_
_entity_poly.entity_id
_entity_poly.type
_entity_poly.pdbx_seq_one_letter_code
_entity_poly.pdbx_strand_id
1 'polypeptide(L)'
;MTLLNCLLSAWYGLPFVSPNNVLVSTINGVGAVIETVYVVIFLVFASNRKARLRTLGLASAVAAVFTVVALVSMLALHGPARKLLAGLAMTVFSICMYASPLSIMRMVIKTKSVEYMPFLLSLAVFLCGTSWFIYGLLGHDLFVTSSRCPCRPAGA
;
A
#
# COMPACT_ATOMS: atom_id res chain seq x y z
N MET A 1 -9.11 0.79 1.03
CA MET A 1 -7.86 0.31 1.66
C MET A 1 -6.72 0.30 0.65
N THR A 2 -6.94 -0.24 -0.55
CA THR A 2 -6.09 -0.08 -1.75
C THR A 2 -5.60 1.37 -1.95
N LEU A 3 -6.52 2.32 -2.05
CA LEU A 3 -6.20 3.75 -2.23
C LEU A 3 -5.26 4.28 -1.13
N LEU A 4 -5.54 3.98 0.15
CA LEU A 4 -4.69 4.40 1.27
C LEU A 4 -3.29 3.80 1.19
N ASN A 5 -3.19 2.51 0.85
CA ASN A 5 -1.90 1.84 0.69
C ASN A 5 -1.10 2.43 -0.47
N CYS A 6 -1.74 2.71 -1.61
CA CYS A 6 -1.10 3.36 -2.75
C CYS A 6 -0.62 4.77 -2.39
N LEU A 7 -1.43 5.57 -1.70
CA LEU A 7 -1.04 6.91 -1.26
C LEU A 7 0.15 6.88 -0.27
N LEU A 8 0.12 6.00 0.73
CA LEU A 8 1.22 5.86 1.71
C LEU A 8 2.50 5.32 1.07
N SER A 9 2.40 4.33 0.18
CA SER A 9 3.54 3.79 -0.57
C SER A 9 4.12 4.82 -1.52
N ALA A 10 3.25 5.59 -2.20
CA ALA A 10 3.68 6.67 -3.07
C ALA A 10 4.44 7.76 -2.32
N TRP A 11 3.95 8.12 -1.13
CA TRP A 11 4.59 9.07 -0.22
C TRP A 11 5.94 8.59 0.28
N TYR A 12 6.04 7.33 0.69
CA TYR A 12 7.31 6.73 1.11
C TYR A 12 8.37 6.77 0.01
N GLY A 13 7.97 6.51 -1.24
CA GLY A 13 8.87 6.48 -2.39
C GLY A 13 9.35 7.84 -2.88
N LEU A 14 8.83 8.95 -2.36
CA LEU A 14 9.24 10.28 -2.81
C LEU A 14 10.70 10.56 -2.43
N PRO A 15 11.49 11.24 -3.29
CA PRO A 15 12.93 11.39 -3.12
C PRO A 15 13.32 12.13 -1.84
N PHE A 16 12.43 13.00 -1.34
CA PHE A 16 12.63 13.66 -0.05
C PHE A 16 12.41 12.70 1.15
N VAL A 17 11.52 11.71 1.06
CA VAL A 17 11.31 10.73 2.13
C VAL A 17 12.33 9.58 2.03
N SER A 18 12.50 9.01 0.83
CA SER A 18 13.45 7.95 0.55
C SER A 18 14.14 8.16 -0.82
N PRO A 19 15.44 8.52 -0.83
CA PRO A 19 16.16 8.92 -2.05
C PRO A 19 16.20 7.90 -3.19
N ASN A 20 16.10 6.60 -2.88
CA ASN A 20 16.30 5.51 -3.85
C ASN A 20 15.01 4.76 -4.23
N ASN A 21 13.84 5.19 -3.76
CA ASN A 21 12.58 4.44 -3.91
C ASN A 21 11.57 5.08 -4.87
N VAL A 22 12.06 5.84 -5.85
CA VAL A 22 11.21 6.55 -6.83
C VAL A 22 10.33 5.59 -7.62
N LEU A 23 10.79 4.36 -7.90
CA LEU A 23 10.00 3.34 -8.58
C LEU A 23 8.76 2.92 -7.77
N VAL A 24 8.87 2.87 -6.43
CA VAL A 24 7.72 2.65 -5.54
C VAL A 24 6.74 3.81 -5.67
N SER A 25 7.25 5.04 -5.79
CA SER A 25 6.42 6.24 -5.94
C SER A 25 5.63 6.25 -7.25
N THR A 26 6.27 5.93 -8.37
CA THR A 26 5.62 5.98 -9.68
C THR A 26 4.50 4.94 -9.82
N ILE A 27 4.78 3.68 -9.46
CA ILE A 27 3.80 2.59 -9.59
C ILE A 27 2.60 2.82 -8.65
N ASN A 28 2.87 3.18 -7.39
CA ASN A 28 1.79 3.43 -6.44
C ASN A 28 1.06 4.75 -6.70
N GLY A 29 1.72 5.75 -7.29
CA GLY A 29 1.09 6.98 -7.75
C GLY A 29 0.08 6.72 -8.87
N VAL A 30 0.47 5.92 -9.88
CA VAL A 30 -0.47 5.48 -10.94
C VAL A 30 -1.62 4.66 -10.34
N GLY A 31 -1.32 3.74 -9.41
CA GLY A 31 -2.34 3.00 -8.68
C GLY A 31 -3.32 3.90 -7.94
N ALA A 32 -2.84 4.94 -7.25
CA ALA A 32 -3.70 5.89 -6.56
C ALA A 32 -4.62 6.68 -7.51
N VAL A 33 -4.13 7.05 -8.70
CA VAL A 33 -4.97 7.70 -9.74
C VAL A 33 -6.07 6.76 -10.19
N ILE A 34 -5.73 5.51 -10.54
CA ILE A 34 -6.70 4.50 -10.99
C ILE A 34 -7.76 4.24 -9.92
N GLU A 35 -7.34 4.03 -8.66
CA GLU A 35 -8.24 3.80 -7.53
C GLU A 35 -9.15 5.01 -7.26
N THR A 36 -8.62 6.23 -7.39
CA THR A 36 -9.42 7.45 -7.26
C THR A 36 -10.50 7.53 -8.34
N VAL A 37 -10.15 7.22 -9.59
CA VAL A 37 -11.10 7.15 -10.70
C VAL A 37 -12.21 6.12 -10.40
N TYR A 38 -11.86 4.92 -9.92
CA TYR A 38 -12.86 3.92 -9.51
C TYR A 38 -13.80 4.42 -8.42
N VAL A 39 -13.27 5.09 -7.38
CA VAL A 39 -14.09 5.65 -6.31
C VAL A 39 -15.02 6.75 -6.84
N VAL A 40 -14.52 7.63 -7.72
CA VAL A 40 -15.34 8.70 -8.33
C VAL A 40 -16.47 8.11 -9.16
N ILE A 41 -16.16 7.14 -10.03
CA ILE A 41 -17.17 6.43 -10.84
C ILE A 41 -18.22 5.81 -9.92
N PHE A 42 -17.81 5.10 -8.87
CA PHE A 42 -18.74 4.51 -7.91
C PHE A 42 -19.64 5.57 -7.26
N LEU A 43 -19.09 6.72 -6.84
CA LEU A 43 -19.87 7.78 -6.20
C LEU A 43 -20.86 8.45 -7.17
N VAL A 44 -20.51 8.58 -8.45
CA VAL A 44 -21.40 9.17 -9.48
C VAL A 44 -22.53 8.22 -9.84
N PHE A 45 -22.22 6.94 -10.08
CA PHE A 45 -23.19 5.98 -10.63
C PHE A 45 -23.93 5.13 -9.58
N ALA A 46 -23.52 5.16 -8.31
CA ALA A 46 -24.22 4.40 -7.26
C ALA A 46 -25.63 4.95 -7.00
N SER A 47 -26.65 4.17 -7.39
CA SER A 47 -28.07 4.45 -7.12
C SER A 47 -28.44 4.27 -5.64
N ASN A 48 -27.70 3.43 -4.90
CA ASN A 48 -27.96 3.19 -3.49
C ASN A 48 -27.33 4.28 -2.60
N ARG A 49 -28.18 5.19 -2.09
CA ARG A 49 -27.76 6.32 -1.25
C ARG A 49 -27.00 5.90 0.02
N LYS A 50 -27.37 4.78 0.66
CA LYS A 50 -26.67 4.28 1.86
C LYS A 50 -25.26 3.81 1.53
N ALA A 51 -25.12 3.04 0.44
CA ALA A 51 -23.81 2.59 -0.02
C ALA A 51 -22.93 3.77 -0.44
N ARG A 52 -23.50 4.75 -1.14
CA ARG A 52 -22.79 5.98 -1.56
C ARG A 52 -22.27 6.79 -0.37
N LEU A 53 -23.11 7.05 0.64
CA LEU A 53 -22.71 7.76 1.86
C LEU A 53 -21.62 7.01 2.63
N ARG A 54 -21.73 5.67 2.71
CA ARG A 54 -20.71 4.83 3.34
C ARG A 54 -19.37 4.93 2.59
N THR A 55 -19.38 4.82 1.26
CA THR A 55 -18.15 4.94 0.46
C THR A 55 -17.57 6.34 0.55
N LEU A 56 -18.40 7.38 0.56
CA LEU A 56 -17.94 8.77 0.75
C LEU A 56 -17.27 8.96 2.12
N GLY A 57 -17.88 8.44 3.19
CA GLY A 57 -17.30 8.49 4.54
C GLY A 57 -15.99 7.70 4.67
N LEU A 58 -15.88 6.56 3.98
CA LEU A 58 -14.62 5.81 3.91
C LEU A 58 -13.55 6.55 3.09
N ALA A 59 -13.92 7.17 1.98
CA ALA A 59 -13.01 7.95 1.15
C ALA A 59 -12.47 9.18 1.90
N SER A 60 -13.35 9.90 2.62
CA SER A 60 -12.93 11.04 3.46
C SER A 60 -12.03 10.59 4.62
N ALA A 61 -12.31 9.45 5.26
CA ALA A 61 -11.44 8.89 6.28
C ALA A 61 -10.05 8.52 5.72
N VAL A 62 -10.00 7.90 4.54
CA VAL A 62 -8.72 7.58 3.86
C VAL A 62 -7.92 8.84 3.56
N ALA A 63 -8.57 9.88 3.02
CA ALA A 63 -7.92 11.16 2.75
C ALA A 63 -7.39 11.79 4.05
N ALA A 64 -8.19 11.82 5.12
CA ALA A 64 -7.81 12.37 6.41
C ALA A 64 -6.60 11.63 7.02
N VAL A 65 -6.60 10.30 7.03
CA VAL A 65 -5.47 9.49 7.52
C VAL A 65 -4.20 9.79 6.73
N PHE A 66 -4.29 9.82 5.39
CA PHE A 66 -3.15 10.15 4.55
C PHE A 66 -2.62 11.56 4.84
N THR A 67 -3.50 12.57 4.92
CA THR A 67 -3.12 13.95 5.22
C THR A 67 -2.44 14.07 6.58
N VAL A 68 -2.96 13.41 7.62
CA VAL A 68 -2.34 13.40 8.95
C VAL A 68 -0.94 12.80 8.90
N VAL A 69 -0.77 11.63 8.25
CA VAL A 69 0.55 10.99 8.13
C VAL A 69 1.52 11.89 7.36
N ALA A 70 1.09 12.48 6.24
CA ALA A 70 1.91 13.37 5.44
C ALA A 70 2.34 14.64 6.21
N LEU A 71 1.41 15.27 6.93
CA LEU A 71 1.68 16.47 7.73
C LEU A 71 2.61 16.17 8.90
N VAL A 72 2.35 15.11 9.67
CA VAL A 72 3.24 14.69 10.78
C VAL A 72 4.63 14.36 10.25
N SER A 73 4.70 13.64 9.12
CA SER A 73 5.94 13.29 8.44
C SER A 73 6.76 14.52 8.04
N MET A 74 6.11 15.61 7.61
CA MET A 74 6.79 16.83 7.14
C MET A 74 7.08 17.85 8.26
N LEU A 75 6.16 18.01 9.20
CA LEU A 75 6.21 19.08 10.20
C LEU A 75 6.88 18.64 11.50
N ALA A 76 6.73 17.37 11.89
CA ALA A 76 7.22 16.88 13.17
C ALA A 76 8.51 16.06 13.08
N LEU A 77 8.85 15.52 11.90
CA LEU A 77 9.96 14.56 11.74
C LEU A 77 10.97 15.00 10.69
N HIS A 78 12.25 14.88 11.04
CA HIS A 78 13.37 15.19 10.15
C HIS A 78 14.25 13.94 9.92
N GLY A 79 14.80 13.83 8.70
CA GLY A 79 15.78 12.80 8.33
C GLY A 79 15.29 11.36 8.54
N PRO A 80 16.03 10.52 9.31
CA PRO A 80 15.76 9.09 9.41
C PRO A 80 14.42 8.75 10.09
N ALA A 81 13.96 9.58 11.03
CA ALA A 81 12.70 9.36 11.74
C ALA A 81 11.48 9.49 10.79
N ARG A 82 11.58 10.39 9.79
CA ARG A 82 10.56 10.56 8.75
C ARG A 82 10.41 9.31 7.90
N LYS A 83 11.54 8.72 7.48
CA LYS A 83 11.57 7.48 6.69
C LYS A 83 11.02 6.30 7.49
N LEU A 84 11.34 6.21 8.79
CA LEU A 84 10.85 5.17 9.70
C LEU A 84 9.32 5.22 9.85
N LEU A 85 8.74 6.39 10.15
CA LEU A 85 7.28 6.52 10.31
C LEU A 85 6.54 6.17 9.01
N ALA A 86 6.97 6.75 7.88
CA ALA A 86 6.34 6.52 6.59
C ALA A 86 6.45 5.06 6.16
N GLY A 87 7.61 4.43 6.38
CA GLY A 87 7.85 3.02 6.10
C GLY A 87 6.96 2.10 6.96
N LEU A 88 6.90 2.33 8.27
CA LEU A 88 6.03 1.55 9.16
C LEU A 88 4.56 1.66 8.80
N ALA A 89 4.07 2.87 8.53
CA ALA A 89 2.70 3.09 8.09
C ALA A 89 2.40 2.31 6.80
N MET A 90 3.25 2.45 5.79
CA MET A 90 3.14 1.70 4.53
C MET A 90 3.09 0.19 4.76
N THR A 91 4.04 -0.36 5.54
CA THR A 91 4.14 -1.81 5.78
C THR A 91 2.90 -2.36 6.49
N VAL A 92 2.42 -1.69 7.54
CA VAL A 92 1.23 -2.14 8.28
C VAL A 92 0.01 -2.20 7.37
N PHE A 93 -0.26 -1.14 6.60
CA PHE A 93 -1.41 -1.11 5.69
C PHE A 93 -1.27 -2.10 4.51
N SER A 94 -0.05 -2.31 4.01
CA SER A 94 0.22 -3.34 3.00
C SER A 94 -0.08 -4.74 3.53
N ILE A 95 0.32 -5.06 4.77
CA ILE A 95 -0.01 -6.35 5.40
C ILE A 95 -1.52 -6.51 5.54
N CYS A 96 -2.23 -5.47 6.00
CA CYS A 96 -3.69 -5.51 6.13
C CYS A 96 -4.40 -5.78 4.80
N MET A 97 -3.86 -5.33 3.66
CA MET A 97 -4.45 -5.60 2.35
C MET A 97 -4.48 -7.08 1.99
N TYR A 98 -3.55 -7.89 2.47
CA TYR A 98 -3.54 -9.34 2.24
C TYR A 98 -4.71 -10.08 2.90
N ALA A 99 -5.49 -9.43 3.77
CA ALA A 99 -6.73 -10.00 4.30
C ALA A 99 -7.76 -10.33 3.19
N SER A 100 -7.81 -9.52 2.13
CA SER A 100 -8.73 -9.74 0.99
C SER A 100 -8.42 -11.02 0.20
N PRO A 101 -7.19 -11.24 -0.32
CA PRO A 101 -6.86 -12.49 -1.02
C PRO A 101 -6.96 -13.71 -0.09
N LEU A 102 -6.65 -13.58 1.21
CA LEU A 102 -6.81 -14.67 2.17
C LEU A 102 -8.29 -15.09 2.33
N SER A 103 -9.22 -14.13 2.29
CA SER A 103 -10.66 -14.42 2.27
C SER A 103 -11.09 -15.17 1.02
N ILE A 104 -10.52 -14.83 -0.16
CA ILE A 104 -10.79 -15.54 -1.41
C ILE A 104 -10.21 -16.96 -1.37
N MET A 105 -8.99 -17.16 -0.87
CA MET A 105 -8.41 -18.50 -0.69
C MET A 105 -9.28 -19.38 0.21
N ARG A 106 -9.79 -18.83 1.32
CA ARG A 106 -10.75 -19.53 2.19
C ARG A 106 -12.03 -19.89 1.43
N MET A 107 -12.51 -19.03 0.53
CA MET A 107 -13.67 -19.30 -0.32
C MET A 107 -13.39 -20.45 -1.28
N VAL A 108 -12.27 -20.42 -2.01
CA VAL A 108 -11.85 -21.49 -2.95
C VAL A 108 -11.76 -22.85 -2.26
N ILE A 109 -11.21 -22.91 -1.04
CA ILE A 109 -11.12 -24.16 -0.26
C ILE A 109 -12.51 -24.69 0.10
N LYS A 110 -13.44 -23.80 0.49
CA LYS A 110 -14.81 -24.15 0.86
C LYS A 110 -15.68 -24.54 -0.33
N THR A 111 -15.61 -23.78 -1.41
CA THR A 111 -16.43 -23.99 -2.62
C THR A 111 -15.84 -25.03 -3.55
N LYS A 112 -14.58 -25.44 -3.33
CA LYS A 112 -13.83 -26.37 -4.20
C LYS A 112 -13.79 -25.90 -5.67
N SER A 113 -13.99 -24.61 -5.90
CA SER A 113 -14.08 -23.99 -7.22
C SER A 113 -13.11 -22.82 -7.31
N VAL A 114 -12.37 -22.75 -8.42
CA VAL A 114 -11.43 -21.68 -8.75
C VAL A 114 -12.07 -20.56 -9.60
N GLU A 115 -13.40 -20.56 -9.71
CA GLU A 115 -14.14 -19.56 -10.50
C GLU A 115 -13.83 -18.12 -10.10
N TYR A 116 -13.55 -17.89 -8.81
CA TYR A 116 -13.19 -16.57 -8.25
C TYR A 116 -11.67 -16.29 -8.25
N MET A 117 -10.84 -17.19 -8.78
CA MET A 117 -9.38 -17.07 -8.80
C MET A 117 -8.82 -17.46 -10.18
N PRO A 118 -8.89 -16.58 -11.18
CA PRO A 118 -8.33 -16.86 -12.49
C PRO A 118 -6.80 -17.04 -12.37
N PHE A 119 -6.29 -18.12 -12.98
CA PHE A 119 -4.89 -18.53 -12.88
C PHE A 119 -3.91 -17.42 -13.30
N LEU A 120 -4.21 -16.70 -14.39
CA LEU A 120 -3.36 -15.64 -14.91
C LEU A 120 -3.21 -14.45 -13.94
N LEU A 121 -4.28 -14.05 -13.23
CA LEU A 121 -4.18 -13.01 -12.20
C LEU A 121 -3.28 -13.47 -11.05
N SER A 122 -3.39 -14.74 -10.67
CA SER A 122 -2.58 -15.31 -9.60
C SER A 122 -1.09 -15.38 -9.97
N LEU A 123 -0.79 -15.78 -11.20
CA LEU A 123 0.58 -15.81 -11.73
C LEU A 123 1.17 -14.39 -11.86
N ALA A 124 0.40 -13.43 -12.36
CA ALA A 124 0.84 -12.03 -12.48
C ALA A 124 1.15 -11.41 -11.10
N VAL A 125 0.30 -11.65 -10.10
CA VAL A 125 0.54 -11.19 -8.72
C VAL A 125 1.75 -11.88 -8.10
N PHE A 126 1.96 -13.17 -8.36
CA PHE A 126 3.15 -13.90 -7.91
C PHE A 126 4.43 -13.30 -8.49
N LEU A 127 4.49 -13.13 -9.83
CA LEU A 127 5.65 -12.53 -10.51
C LEU A 127 5.91 -11.09 -10.02
N CYS A 128 4.86 -10.29 -9.87
CA CYS A 128 4.95 -8.94 -9.32
C CYS A 128 5.54 -8.95 -7.89
N GLY A 129 5.05 -9.85 -7.02
CA GLY A 129 5.59 -10.02 -5.67
C GLY A 129 7.06 -10.45 -5.66
N THR A 130 7.46 -11.37 -6.55
CA THR A 130 8.85 -11.78 -6.71
C THR A 130 9.73 -10.62 -7.20
N SER A 131 9.27 -9.83 -8.15
CA SER A 131 10.00 -8.64 -8.63
C SER A 131 10.21 -7.62 -7.51
N TRP A 132 9.19 -7.35 -6.70
CA TRP A 132 9.31 -6.45 -5.55
C TRP A 132 10.23 -6.99 -4.45
N PHE A 133 10.19 -8.30 -4.20
CA PHE A 133 11.10 -8.95 -3.26
C PHE A 133 12.56 -8.83 -3.71
N ILE A 134 12.84 -9.09 -4.99
CA ILE A 134 14.17 -8.92 -5.59
C ILE A 134 14.60 -7.45 -5.52
N TYR A 135 13.71 -6.51 -5.90
CA TYR A 135 13.97 -5.06 -5.82
C TYR A 135 14.34 -4.62 -4.40
N GLY A 136 13.60 -5.08 -3.38
CA GLY A 136 13.92 -4.81 -1.98
C GLY A 136 15.28 -5.35 -1.56
N LEU A 137 15.58 -6.60 -1.95
CA LEU A 137 16.82 -7.27 -1.61
C LEU A 137 18.05 -6.54 -2.21
N LEU A 138 17.94 -6.07 -3.45
CA LEU A 138 18.97 -5.29 -4.15
C LEU A 138 19.11 -3.86 -3.58
N GLY A 139 18.00 -3.24 -3.19
CA GLY A 139 17.99 -1.87 -2.63
C GLY A 139 18.56 -1.77 -1.21
N HIS A 140 18.83 -2.91 -0.54
CA HIS A 140 19.31 -2.95 0.85
C HIS A 140 18.41 -2.17 1.84
N ASP A 141 17.13 -1.95 1.47
CA ASP A 141 16.17 -1.20 2.26
C ASP A 141 15.37 -2.14 3.16
N LEU A 142 15.54 -1.95 4.47
CA LEU A 142 14.95 -2.75 5.55
C LEU A 142 13.40 -2.80 5.54
N PHE A 143 12.75 -1.85 4.86
CA PHE A 143 11.29 -1.73 4.81
C PHE A 143 10.64 -2.47 3.63
N VAL A 144 11.42 -2.80 2.59
CA VAL A 144 10.95 -3.59 1.43
C VAL A 144 11.27 -5.07 1.62
N THR A 145 12.31 -5.38 2.39
CA THR A 145 12.75 -6.74 2.72
C THR A 145 12.78 -6.86 4.23
N SER A 146 11.71 -7.37 4.82
CA SER A 146 11.65 -7.70 6.25
C SER A 146 12.63 -8.84 6.54
N SER A 147 13.92 -8.52 6.65
CA SER A 147 15.02 -9.41 7.04
C SER A 147 16.28 -8.56 7.27
N ARG A 148 16.38 -7.90 8.43
CA ARG A 148 17.65 -7.73 9.18
C ARG A 148 17.40 -7.17 10.58
N CYS A 149 17.93 -7.89 11.56
CA CYS A 149 17.79 -7.70 13.00
C CYS A 149 18.27 -6.33 13.50
N PRO A 150 17.68 -5.81 14.60
CA PRO A 150 18.06 -4.55 15.22
C PRO A 150 19.27 -4.72 16.14
N CYS A 151 20.45 -5.02 15.59
CA CYS A 151 21.71 -4.98 16.36
C CYS A 151 22.89 -4.64 15.44
N ARG A 152 23.05 -3.36 15.11
CA ARG A 152 24.38 -2.82 14.80
C ARG A 152 24.40 -1.35 15.21
N PRO A 153 24.97 -0.99 16.39
CA PRO A 153 25.26 0.39 16.69
C PRO A 153 26.31 0.88 15.70
N ALA A 154 26.02 1.98 15.01
CA ALA A 154 27.00 2.73 14.24
C ALA A 154 27.50 3.88 15.13
N GLY A 155 28.74 3.80 15.61
CA GLY A 155 29.42 4.90 16.28
C GLY A 155 30.49 4.48 17.29
N ALA A 156 31.65 4.04 16.79
CA ALA A 156 33.01 4.20 17.33
C ALA A 156 33.93 3.16 16.66
#